data_AF-A0A5S3SD66-F1
#
_entry.id   AF-A0A5S3SD66-F1
#
_cell.length_a   1.000
_cell.length_b   1.000
_cell.length_c   1.000
_cell.angle_alpha   90.00
_cell.angle_beta   90.00
_cell.angle_gamma   90.00
#
_symmetry.space_group_name_H-M   'P 1'
#
loop_
_entity.id
_entity.type
_entity.pdbx_description
1 polymer ?
#
loop_
_entity_poly.entity_id
_entity_poly.type
_entity_poly.pdbx_seq_one_letter_code
_entity_poly.pdbx_strand_id
1 'polypeptide(L)'
;MKIKNIKPLAIIIVLLTSLLGCQSTKNNKADIEHKQYATYFSEHKNYKAAITNDNKKEAYRALNAMFELSKSNTDYYALTGNLLASSFGSGAFNKLDEKEFKKIAAVLGDELDSQLKFKIKSIEKYYAFKKLEPTKLLALHNNTNKYCQADSIAMRLPMTDENEALHYLTSNDCLSDALKDDPNARALYIEHLTYIDSRPDMKLRADGFKIYDTSSSQYSALSQKQQYALLSAKEQVFAHSTKTRAPTFSLSVKKGELEEPEAINKIAELLPLAEKDLAKNYQQIEALFNEIEVISKQKSKTVPAVLNLLVSLALEQSNLIAFDSYVKKMNSAQYLTKENNNYFNLLRIIILTKSEEYANGLSYVDTLI
;
A
#
# COMPACT_ATOMS: atom_id res chain seq x y z
N MET A 1 0.48 17.91 -5.82
CA MET A 1 1.93 18.03 -6.08
C MET A 1 2.41 19.45 -5.72
N LYS A 2 3.25 19.61 -4.69
CA LYS A 2 4.04 20.84 -4.48
C LYS A 2 5.51 20.48 -4.67
N ILE A 3 6.13 21.12 -5.65
CA ILE A 3 7.53 20.98 -6.04
C ILE A 3 8.42 21.51 -4.90
N LYS A 4 9.46 20.78 -4.51
CA LYS A 4 10.63 21.36 -3.84
C LYS A 4 11.90 21.06 -4.63
N ASN A 5 12.42 22.14 -5.22
CA ASN A 5 13.73 22.24 -5.82
C ASN A 5 14.85 22.09 -4.76
N ILE A 6 15.86 21.29 -5.13
CA ILE A 6 17.29 21.63 -5.18
C ILE A 6 17.86 22.40 -3.98
N LYS A 7 18.75 21.75 -3.21
CA LYS A 7 20.07 22.29 -2.85
C LYS A 7 21.13 21.17 -2.68
N PRO A 8 22.04 21.01 -3.64
CA PRO A 8 23.40 20.54 -3.39
C PRO A 8 24.22 21.78 -3.01
N LEU A 9 24.21 22.21 -1.74
CA LEU A 9 25.11 23.27 -1.28
C LEU A 9 25.14 23.33 0.27
N ALA A 10 25.80 22.35 0.89
CA ALA A 10 26.23 22.46 2.29
C ALA A 10 27.50 21.64 2.60
N ILE A 11 28.25 21.22 1.58
CA ILE A 11 29.61 20.65 1.73
C ILE A 11 30.69 21.76 1.59
N ILE A 12 30.30 23.01 1.33
CA ILE A 12 31.22 24.15 1.23
C ILE A 12 30.77 25.25 2.20
N ILE A 13 30.66 24.94 3.49
CA ILE A 13 30.89 25.88 4.61
C ILE A 13 31.50 25.06 5.77
N VAL A 14 32.59 24.36 5.47
CA VAL A 14 33.44 23.69 6.49
C VAL A 14 34.89 24.22 6.42
N LEU A 15 35.19 25.14 5.49
CA LEU A 15 36.59 25.50 5.20
C LEU A 15 36.94 26.99 5.18
N LEU A 16 36.06 27.92 5.56
CA LEU A 16 36.41 29.35 5.66
C LEU A 16 35.48 30.11 6.60
N THR A 17 35.67 29.96 7.92
CA THR A 17 35.45 30.99 8.96
C THR A 17 36.08 30.55 10.30
N SER A 18 37.27 29.95 10.25
CA SER A 18 38.22 30.03 11.36
C SER A 18 39.06 31.27 11.11
N LEU A 19 38.64 32.43 11.63
CA LEU A 19 39.42 33.63 11.94
C LEU A 19 38.48 34.86 11.92
N LEU A 20 38.18 35.32 13.14
CA LEU A 20 37.65 36.63 13.58
C LEU A 20 36.43 36.46 14.48
N GLY A 21 36.65 36.74 15.76
CA GLY A 21 35.66 36.62 16.80
C GLY A 21 34.50 37.60 16.64
N CYS A 22 33.30 37.12 16.95
CA CYS A 22 32.27 37.89 17.63
C CYS A 22 31.24 36.89 18.20
N GLN A 23 30.98 37.00 19.50
CA GLN A 23 29.98 36.22 20.23
C GLN A 23 28.59 36.40 19.61
N SER A 24 27.81 35.32 19.47
CA SER A 24 26.35 35.30 19.69
C SER A 24 25.71 33.95 19.28
N THR A 25 25.15 33.24 20.28
CA THR A 25 23.97 32.35 20.21
C THR A 25 23.89 31.17 19.20
N LYS A 26 24.94 30.36 19.03
CA LYS A 26 24.85 29.12 18.21
C LYS A 26 25.07 27.76 18.91
N ASN A 27 25.34 27.71 20.22
CA ASN A 27 25.68 26.44 20.90
C ASN A 27 24.50 25.58 21.38
N ASN A 28 23.26 26.06 21.41
CA ASN A 28 22.18 25.27 22.02
C ASN A 28 21.56 24.22 21.09
N LYS A 29 21.48 24.45 19.77
CA LYS A 29 20.68 23.57 18.90
C LYS A 29 21.35 22.21 18.65
N ALA A 30 22.65 22.20 18.37
CA ALA A 30 23.41 20.97 18.13
C ALA A 30 23.54 20.10 19.40
N ASP A 31 23.75 20.73 20.56
CA ASP A 31 23.81 20.03 21.85
C ASP A 31 22.45 19.44 22.27
N ILE A 32 21.35 20.14 21.99
CA ILE A 32 19.99 19.64 22.23
C ILE A 32 19.68 18.46 21.30
N GLU A 33 19.98 18.56 20.01
CA GLU A 33 19.79 17.47 19.06
C GLU A 33 20.63 16.25 19.46
N HIS A 34 21.90 16.42 19.83
CA HIS A 34 22.77 15.33 20.26
C HIS A 34 22.27 14.61 21.53
N LYS A 35 21.80 15.37 22.53
CA LYS A 35 21.19 14.80 23.75
C LYS A 35 19.88 14.07 23.48
N GLN A 36 19.04 14.58 22.57
CA GLN A 36 17.81 13.92 22.15
C GLN A 36 18.10 12.57 21.47
N TYR A 37 19.09 12.51 20.58
CA TYR A 37 19.49 11.24 19.95
C TYR A 37 20.07 10.24 20.94
N ALA A 38 20.95 10.67 21.86
CA ALA A 38 21.47 9.80 22.91
C ALA A 38 20.34 9.21 23.78
N THR A 39 19.33 10.03 24.10
CA THR A 39 18.16 9.59 24.86
C THR A 39 17.30 8.62 24.05
N TYR A 40 17.08 8.89 22.74
CA TYR A 40 16.37 7.98 21.85
C TYR A 40 17.01 6.59 21.78
N PHE A 41 18.33 6.51 21.61
CA PHE A 41 19.04 5.22 21.55
C PHE A 41 19.05 4.49 22.90
N SER A 42 19.10 5.23 24.01
CA SER A 42 18.91 4.67 25.35
C SER A 42 17.52 4.03 25.48
N GLU A 43 16.46 4.73 25.05
CA GLU A 43 15.11 4.18 25.10
C GLU A 43 14.91 3.01 24.13
N HIS A 44 15.56 3.02 22.97
CA HIS A 44 15.58 1.85 22.09
C HIS A 44 16.22 0.63 22.74
N LYS A 45 17.29 0.81 23.53
CA LYS A 45 17.90 -0.27 24.33
C LYS A 45 16.95 -0.75 25.42
N ASN A 46 16.26 0.16 26.11
CA ASN A 46 15.25 -0.19 27.12
C ASN A 46 14.09 -0.97 26.51
N TYR A 47 13.58 -0.54 25.34
CA TYR A 47 12.55 -1.25 24.60
C TYR A 47 12.98 -2.69 24.25
N LYS A 48 14.18 -2.87 23.69
CA LYS A 48 14.71 -4.20 23.36
C LYS A 48 14.84 -5.10 24.60
N ALA A 49 15.36 -4.55 25.69
CA ALA A 49 15.48 -5.29 26.95
C ALA A 49 14.10 -5.66 27.52
N ALA A 50 13.13 -4.75 27.46
CA ALA A 50 11.78 -4.96 27.94
C ALA A 50 11.04 -6.04 27.11
N ILE A 51 11.18 -6.04 25.78
CA ILE A 51 10.63 -7.09 24.92
C ILE A 51 11.26 -8.45 25.25
N THR A 52 12.58 -8.50 25.46
CA THR A 52 13.30 -9.73 25.81
C THR A 52 12.86 -10.30 27.16
N ASN A 53 12.57 -9.43 28.12
CA ASN A 53 12.14 -9.80 29.47
C ASN A 53 10.60 -9.91 29.60
N ASP A 54 9.87 -9.88 28.48
CA ASP A 54 8.40 -9.86 28.44
C ASP A 54 7.73 -8.75 29.28
N ASN A 55 8.46 -7.67 29.57
CA ASN A 55 7.96 -6.53 30.34
C ASN A 55 7.19 -5.55 29.43
N LYS A 56 5.92 -5.87 29.16
CA LYS A 56 5.07 -5.09 28.24
C LYS A 56 4.88 -3.63 28.65
N LYS A 57 4.81 -3.35 29.96
CA LYS A 57 4.65 -1.99 30.50
C LYS A 57 5.86 -1.12 30.17
N GLU A 58 7.05 -1.67 30.39
CA GLU A 58 8.30 -0.97 30.09
C GLU A 58 8.54 -0.85 28.59
N ALA A 59 8.17 -1.87 27.80
CA ALA A 59 8.23 -1.80 26.35
C ALA A 59 7.35 -0.66 25.81
N TYR A 60 6.12 -0.53 26.33
CA TYR A 60 5.25 0.60 25.99
C TYR A 60 5.86 1.94 26.39
N ARG A 61 6.34 2.08 27.64
CA ARG A 61 6.95 3.33 28.14
C ARG A 61 8.09 3.77 27.23
N ALA A 62 9.04 2.87 26.97
CA ALA A 62 10.22 3.14 26.16
C ALA A 62 9.84 3.49 24.71
N LEU A 63 8.93 2.73 24.09
CA LEU A 63 8.52 2.98 22.71
C LEU A 63 7.75 4.31 22.56
N ASN A 64 6.87 4.63 23.51
CA ASN A 64 6.18 5.91 23.52
C ASN A 64 7.17 7.08 23.71
N ALA A 65 8.17 6.92 24.59
CA ALA A 65 9.23 7.91 24.77
C ALA A 65 10.05 8.11 23.49
N MET A 66 10.43 7.04 22.80
CA MET A 66 11.08 7.12 21.49
C MET A 66 10.22 7.91 20.48
N PHE A 67 8.91 7.65 20.44
CA PHE A 67 8.01 8.32 19.49
C PHE A 67 7.95 9.83 19.77
N GLU A 68 7.78 10.22 21.03
CA GLU A 68 7.78 11.61 21.46
C GLU A 68 9.10 12.33 21.16
N LEU A 69 10.24 11.68 21.42
CA LEU A 69 11.57 12.22 21.11
C LEU A 69 11.81 12.37 19.60
N SER A 70 11.18 11.54 18.78
CA SER A 70 11.39 11.53 17.33
C SER A 70 10.61 12.60 16.56
N LYS A 71 9.71 13.36 17.19
CA LYS A 71 8.85 14.37 16.53
C LYS A 71 9.59 15.41 15.68
N SER A 72 10.87 15.68 15.98
CA SER A 72 11.72 16.62 15.24
C SER A 72 12.49 15.98 14.07
N ASN A 73 12.48 14.66 13.91
CA ASN A 73 13.19 13.92 12.87
C ASN A 73 12.21 13.00 12.12
N THR A 74 11.96 13.32 10.84
CA THR A 74 10.96 12.63 10.01
C THR A 74 11.19 11.12 9.89
N ASP A 75 12.45 10.69 9.77
CA ASP A 75 12.78 9.28 9.52
C ASP A 75 12.53 8.43 10.78
N TYR A 76 12.99 8.91 11.94
CA TYR A 76 12.73 8.22 13.21
C TYR A 76 11.28 8.33 13.65
N TYR A 77 10.60 9.43 13.28
CA TYR A 77 9.19 9.63 13.58
C TYR A 77 8.32 8.59 12.89
N ALA A 78 8.51 8.42 11.58
CA ALA A 78 7.82 7.42 10.81
C ALA A 78 8.14 6.01 11.34
N LEU A 79 9.43 5.68 11.53
CA LEU A 79 9.84 4.36 12.01
C LEU A 79 9.21 4.00 13.36
N THR A 80 9.33 4.90 14.34
CA THR A 80 8.87 4.64 15.71
C THR A 80 7.36 4.68 15.81
N GLY A 81 6.71 5.60 15.09
CA GLY A 81 5.26 5.68 15.03
C GLY A 81 4.65 4.41 14.40
N ASN A 82 5.24 3.90 13.32
CA ASN A 82 4.80 2.64 12.70
C ASN A 82 4.94 1.46 13.66
N LEU A 83 6.04 1.37 14.41
CA LEU A 83 6.24 0.33 15.42
C LEU A 83 5.22 0.46 16.57
N LEU A 84 4.91 1.68 17.00
CA LEU A 84 3.95 1.94 18.07
C LEU A 84 2.52 1.60 17.63
N ALA A 85 2.10 2.04 16.44
CA ALA A 85 0.81 1.72 15.86
C ALA A 85 0.65 0.19 15.66
N SER A 86 1.67 -0.47 15.13
CA SER A 86 1.71 -1.93 15.00
C SER A 86 1.55 -2.63 16.35
N SER A 87 2.21 -2.13 17.40
CA SER A 87 2.13 -2.69 18.76
C SER A 87 0.72 -2.59 19.37
N PHE A 88 0.02 -1.46 19.18
CA PHE A 88 -1.37 -1.31 19.61
C PHE A 88 -2.35 -2.19 18.82
N GLY A 89 -2.16 -2.27 17.50
CA GLY A 89 -3.01 -3.07 16.62
C GLY A 89 -2.79 -4.58 16.67
N SER A 90 -1.72 -5.06 17.34
CA SER A 90 -1.35 -6.47 17.45
C SER A 90 -1.47 -7.04 18.87
N GLY A 91 -1.80 -6.23 19.87
CA GLY A 91 -1.91 -6.70 21.24
C GLY A 91 -0.57 -6.81 21.98
N ALA A 92 0.52 -6.25 21.43
CA ALA A 92 1.87 -6.39 21.99
C ALA A 92 1.99 -5.87 23.43
N PHE A 93 1.09 -4.98 23.85
CA PHE A 93 1.02 -4.43 25.21
C PHE A 93 -0.03 -5.12 26.10
N ASN A 94 -0.38 -6.38 25.82
CA ASN A 94 -1.45 -7.14 26.49
C ASN A 94 -2.84 -6.48 26.38
N LYS A 95 -3.04 -5.67 25.34
CA LYS A 95 -4.35 -5.15 24.95
C LYS A 95 -4.35 -4.81 23.47
N LEU A 96 -5.46 -5.10 22.80
CA LEU A 96 -5.78 -4.52 21.50
C LEU A 96 -6.34 -3.12 21.77
N ASP A 97 -5.61 -2.09 21.37
CA ASP A 97 -5.98 -0.69 21.63
C ASP A 97 -6.31 0.02 20.33
N GLU A 98 -7.56 -0.11 19.90
CA GLU A 98 -8.01 0.45 18.63
C GLU A 98 -7.95 1.98 18.60
N LYS A 99 -8.26 2.60 19.74
CA LYS A 99 -8.26 4.06 19.88
C LYS A 99 -6.85 4.62 19.70
N GLU A 100 -5.88 4.09 20.43
CA GLU A 100 -4.50 4.56 20.29
C GLU A 100 -3.90 4.16 18.94
N PHE A 101 -4.24 2.97 18.40
CA PHE A 101 -3.87 2.60 17.03
C PHE A 101 -4.33 3.65 16.00
N LYS A 102 -5.62 4.01 16.01
CA LYS A 102 -6.20 5.02 15.11
C LYS A 102 -5.58 6.40 15.32
N LYS A 103 -5.30 6.78 16.56
CA LYS A 103 -4.68 8.07 16.91
C LYS A 103 -3.27 8.19 16.34
N ILE A 104 -2.42 7.18 16.53
CA ILE A 104 -1.06 7.19 15.96
C ILE A 104 -1.12 7.14 14.43
N ALA A 105 -2.01 6.32 13.86
CA ALA A 105 -2.23 6.23 12.42
C ALA A 105 -2.61 7.59 11.80
N ALA A 106 -3.54 8.32 12.40
CA ALA A 106 -3.97 9.63 11.94
C ALA A 106 -2.85 10.67 12.00
N VAL A 107 -2.00 10.59 13.03
CA VAL A 107 -0.86 11.49 13.22
C VAL A 107 0.24 11.24 12.16
N LEU A 108 0.48 10.00 11.78
CA LEU A 108 1.47 9.65 10.75
C LEU A 108 0.99 9.95 9.33
N GLY A 109 -0.31 9.82 9.05
CA GLY A 109 -0.90 10.12 7.76
C GLY A 109 -0.23 9.34 6.62
N ASP A 110 0.41 10.07 5.70
CA ASP A 110 1.08 9.49 4.53
C ASP A 110 2.32 8.64 4.89
N GLU A 111 2.96 8.89 6.02
CA GLU A 111 4.12 8.14 6.52
C GLU A 111 3.75 6.81 7.20
N LEU A 112 2.45 6.56 7.38
CA LEU A 112 1.98 5.28 7.92
C LEU A 112 2.26 4.15 6.92
N ASP A 113 2.78 3.05 7.44
CA ASP A 113 3.07 1.85 6.67
C ASP A 113 1.81 1.34 5.98
N SER A 114 1.99 0.87 4.75
CA SER A 114 0.90 0.40 3.91
C SER A 114 0.03 -0.64 4.62
N GLN A 115 0.61 -1.61 5.35
CA GLN A 115 -0.15 -2.66 6.03
C GLN A 115 -1.02 -2.09 7.14
N LEU A 116 -0.56 -1.04 7.83
CA LEU A 116 -1.31 -0.38 8.88
C LEU A 116 -2.44 0.48 8.30
N LYS A 117 -2.21 1.16 7.16
CA LYS A 117 -3.28 1.84 6.40
C LYS A 117 -4.40 0.87 6.00
N PHE A 118 -4.03 -0.33 5.53
CA PHE A 118 -5.01 -1.38 5.22
C PHE A 118 -5.79 -1.84 6.45
N LYS A 119 -5.11 -2.00 7.60
CA LYS A 119 -5.78 -2.38 8.85
C LYS A 119 -6.80 -1.32 9.29
N ILE A 120 -6.49 -0.02 9.15
CA ILE A 120 -7.46 1.07 9.40
C ILE A 120 -8.69 0.95 8.50
N LYS A 121 -8.50 0.81 7.18
CA LYS A 121 -9.59 0.63 6.22
C LYS A 121 -10.46 -0.60 6.54
N SER A 122 -9.83 -1.68 6.99
CA SER A 122 -10.54 -2.91 7.38
C SER A 122 -11.39 -2.70 8.64
N ILE A 123 -10.91 -1.92 9.61
CA ILE A 123 -11.70 -1.52 10.79
C ILE A 123 -12.91 -0.68 10.38
N GLU A 124 -12.75 0.27 9.45
CA GLU A 124 -13.87 1.07 8.95
C GLU A 124 -14.93 0.21 8.26
N LYS A 125 -14.49 -0.74 7.42
CA LYS A 125 -15.38 -1.70 6.77
C LYS A 125 -16.05 -2.65 7.76
N TYR A 126 -15.34 -3.07 8.80
CA TYR A 126 -15.92 -3.84 9.92
C TYR A 126 -17.11 -3.13 10.52
N TYR A 127 -16.96 -1.87 10.93
CA TYR A 127 -18.06 -1.13 11.55
C TYR A 127 -19.17 -0.77 10.57
N ALA A 128 -18.83 -0.50 9.30
CA ALA A 128 -19.83 -0.30 8.25
C ALA A 128 -20.69 -1.56 8.06
N PHE A 129 -20.07 -2.74 8.02
CA PHE A 129 -20.78 -4.01 7.90
C PHE A 129 -21.54 -4.37 9.19
N LYS A 130 -20.96 -4.15 10.37
CA LYS A 130 -21.63 -4.35 11.67
C LYS A 130 -22.95 -3.59 11.75
N LYS A 131 -23.00 -2.37 11.22
CA LYS A 131 -24.20 -1.54 11.20
C LYS A 131 -25.33 -2.16 10.36
N LEU A 132 -24.98 -2.87 9.30
CA LEU A 132 -25.93 -3.48 8.37
C LEU A 132 -26.35 -4.88 8.81
N GLU A 133 -25.39 -5.70 9.25
CA GLU A 133 -25.54 -7.14 9.45
C GLU A 133 -24.85 -7.63 10.74
N PRO A 134 -25.24 -7.13 11.94
CA PRO A 134 -24.53 -7.39 13.19
C PRO A 134 -24.53 -8.88 13.59
N THR A 135 -25.65 -9.57 13.41
CA THR A 135 -25.78 -11.01 13.72
C THR A 135 -24.87 -11.86 12.83
N LYS A 136 -24.78 -11.49 11.54
CA LYS A 136 -23.94 -12.18 10.58
C LYS A 136 -22.46 -11.99 10.92
N LEU A 137 -22.06 -10.77 11.27
CA LEU A 137 -20.68 -10.47 11.67
C LEU A 137 -20.27 -11.21 12.94
N LEU A 138 -21.16 -11.27 13.95
CA LEU A 138 -20.93 -12.04 15.16
C LEU A 138 -20.76 -13.53 14.87
N ALA A 139 -21.60 -14.10 14.00
CA ALA A 139 -21.48 -15.49 13.58
C ALA A 139 -20.16 -15.75 12.83
N LEU A 140 -19.78 -14.84 11.92
CA LEU A 140 -18.51 -14.90 11.19
C LEU A 140 -17.32 -14.86 12.14
N HIS A 141 -17.35 -13.96 13.13
CA HIS A 141 -16.31 -13.87 14.15
C HIS A 141 -16.20 -15.15 14.97
N ASN A 142 -17.31 -15.63 15.54
CA ASN A 142 -17.33 -16.85 16.35
C ASN A 142 -16.84 -18.08 15.59
N ASN A 143 -17.20 -18.22 14.31
CA ASN A 143 -16.77 -19.33 13.49
C ASN A 143 -15.29 -19.24 13.10
N THR A 144 -14.80 -18.02 12.87
CA THR A 144 -13.38 -17.75 12.60
C THR A 144 -12.52 -18.04 13.83
N ASN A 145 -12.97 -17.64 15.02
CA ASN A 145 -12.21 -17.79 16.27
C ASN A 145 -11.96 -19.26 16.66
N LYS A 146 -12.76 -20.21 16.14
CA LYS A 146 -12.54 -21.66 16.34
C LYS A 146 -11.22 -22.17 15.76
N TYR A 147 -10.63 -21.45 14.81
CA TYR A 147 -9.34 -21.80 14.20
C TYR A 147 -8.15 -21.26 15.00
N CYS A 148 -8.40 -20.41 16.00
CA CYS A 148 -7.33 -19.84 16.81
C CYS A 148 -6.77 -20.85 17.82
N GLN A 149 -5.45 -20.96 17.85
CA GLN A 149 -4.74 -21.69 18.90
C GLN A 149 -4.89 -20.98 20.25
N ALA A 150 -4.83 -21.75 21.34
CA ALA A 150 -5.08 -21.24 22.70
C ALA A 150 -4.12 -20.11 23.12
N ASP A 151 -2.91 -20.07 22.56
CA ASP A 151 -1.89 -19.06 22.81
C ASP A 151 -1.96 -17.84 21.89
N SER A 152 -2.87 -17.85 20.91
CA SER A 152 -3.05 -16.72 19.98
C SER A 152 -3.52 -15.47 20.72
N ILE A 153 -3.22 -14.29 20.14
CA ILE A 153 -3.67 -13.00 20.71
C ILE A 153 -5.20 -12.94 20.80
N ALA A 154 -5.91 -13.47 19.81
CA ALA A 154 -7.37 -13.52 19.77
C ALA A 154 -7.98 -14.41 20.88
N MET A 155 -7.23 -15.38 21.39
CA MET A 155 -7.68 -16.22 22.51
C MET A 155 -7.26 -15.67 23.88
N ARG A 156 -6.10 -14.99 23.95
CA ARG A 156 -5.56 -14.46 25.21
C ARG A 156 -6.16 -13.12 25.64
N LEU A 157 -6.59 -12.28 24.70
CA LEU A 157 -7.11 -10.95 24.99
C LEU A 157 -8.63 -10.91 24.86
N PRO A 158 -9.36 -10.32 25.81
CA PRO A 158 -10.81 -10.25 25.73
C PRO A 158 -11.27 -9.30 24.62
N MET A 159 -12.33 -9.70 23.93
CA MET A 159 -13.09 -8.80 23.07
C MET A 159 -13.91 -7.83 23.92
N THR A 160 -13.84 -6.55 23.59
CA THR A 160 -14.65 -5.47 24.16
C THR A 160 -15.22 -4.62 23.04
N ASP A 161 -16.23 -3.79 23.33
CA ASP A 161 -16.78 -2.85 22.35
C ASP A 161 -15.73 -1.87 21.81
N GLU A 162 -14.67 -1.61 22.58
CA GLU A 162 -13.58 -0.69 22.24
C GLU A 162 -12.50 -1.30 21.32
N ASN A 163 -12.46 -2.63 21.17
CA ASN A 163 -11.42 -3.32 20.41
C ASN A 163 -11.95 -4.40 19.45
N GLU A 164 -13.27 -4.51 19.31
CA GLU A 164 -13.96 -5.57 18.62
C GLU A 164 -13.47 -5.79 17.19
N ALA A 165 -13.25 -4.71 16.42
CA ALA A 165 -12.78 -4.83 15.04
C ALA A 165 -11.35 -5.38 15.00
N LEU A 166 -10.44 -4.87 15.83
CA LEU A 166 -9.09 -5.43 15.95
C LEU A 166 -9.10 -6.88 16.41
N HIS A 167 -9.98 -7.24 17.33
CA HIS A 167 -10.12 -8.61 17.82
C HIS A 167 -10.61 -9.54 16.70
N TYR A 168 -11.64 -9.14 15.96
CA TYR A 168 -12.12 -9.86 14.77
C TYR A 168 -11.01 -10.04 13.73
N LEU A 169 -10.30 -8.97 13.38
CA LEU A 169 -9.21 -9.04 12.40
C LEU A 169 -8.10 -10.00 12.87
N THR A 170 -7.75 -9.95 14.15
CA THR A 170 -6.77 -10.88 14.75
C THR A 170 -7.27 -12.33 14.73
N SER A 171 -8.58 -12.54 14.89
CA SER A 171 -9.17 -13.88 14.79
C SER A 171 -9.11 -14.40 13.35
N ASN A 172 -9.31 -13.53 12.36
CA ASN A 172 -9.23 -13.89 10.94
C ASN A 172 -7.85 -14.42 10.54
N ASP A 173 -6.79 -13.89 11.14
CA ASP A 173 -5.42 -14.35 10.92
C ASP A 173 -5.22 -15.83 11.29
N CYS A 174 -6.01 -16.35 12.23
CA CYS A 174 -5.96 -17.74 12.63
C CYS A 174 -6.39 -18.73 11.53
N LEU A 175 -7.11 -18.26 10.51
CA LEU A 175 -7.52 -19.11 9.40
C LEU A 175 -6.32 -19.57 8.55
N SER A 176 -5.20 -18.84 8.58
CA SER A 176 -4.09 -18.99 7.62
C SER A 176 -3.61 -20.44 7.46
N ASP A 177 -3.40 -21.15 8.58
CA ASP A 177 -2.87 -22.52 8.53
C ASP A 177 -3.90 -23.52 8.01
N ALA A 178 -5.18 -23.29 8.29
CA ALA A 178 -6.27 -24.19 7.92
C ALA A 178 -6.77 -23.96 6.50
N LEU A 179 -6.49 -22.80 5.90
CA LEU A 179 -7.03 -22.45 4.60
C LEU A 179 -6.77 -23.56 3.58
N LYS A 180 -5.55 -24.10 3.51
CA LYS A 180 -5.16 -25.11 2.51
C LYS A 180 -6.01 -26.38 2.58
N ASP A 181 -6.23 -26.89 3.78
CA ASP A 181 -6.77 -28.24 3.96
C ASP A 181 -8.26 -28.25 4.38
N ASP A 182 -8.83 -27.10 4.79
CA ASP A 182 -10.21 -27.00 5.27
C ASP A 182 -11.12 -26.11 4.37
N PRO A 183 -12.11 -26.69 3.67
CA PRO A 183 -13.11 -25.94 2.91
C PRO A 183 -13.92 -24.92 3.72
N ASN A 184 -14.17 -25.17 5.00
CA ASN A 184 -14.92 -24.26 5.86
C ASN A 184 -14.08 -23.02 6.20
N ALA A 185 -12.78 -23.19 6.46
CA ALA A 185 -11.87 -22.06 6.67
C ALA A 185 -11.85 -21.14 5.45
N ARG A 186 -11.82 -21.71 4.24
CA ARG A 186 -11.92 -20.97 2.98
C ARG A 186 -13.23 -20.21 2.85
N ALA A 187 -14.36 -20.84 3.17
CA ALA A 187 -15.67 -20.18 3.11
C ALA A 187 -15.73 -18.97 4.05
N LEU A 188 -15.22 -19.09 5.28
CA LEU A 188 -15.13 -17.98 6.23
C LEU A 188 -14.23 -16.86 5.72
N TYR A 189 -13.08 -17.21 5.13
CA TYR A 189 -12.18 -16.23 4.55
C TYR A 189 -12.79 -15.51 3.34
N ILE A 190 -13.55 -16.22 2.49
CA ILE A 190 -14.32 -15.62 1.38
C ILE A 190 -15.32 -14.59 1.92
N GLU A 191 -16.03 -14.91 3.00
CA GLU A 191 -16.94 -13.96 3.64
C GLU A 191 -16.20 -12.74 4.18
N HIS A 192 -15.04 -12.93 4.82
CA HIS A 192 -14.18 -11.83 5.26
C HIS A 192 -13.77 -10.91 4.09
N LEU A 193 -13.26 -11.49 3.00
CA LEU A 193 -12.86 -10.72 1.81
C LEU A 193 -14.03 -9.94 1.21
N THR A 194 -15.21 -10.56 1.16
CA THR A 194 -16.44 -9.98 0.59
C THR A 194 -16.89 -8.75 1.37
N TYR A 195 -16.87 -8.80 2.70
CA TYR A 195 -17.50 -7.77 3.53
C TYR A 195 -16.51 -6.79 4.16
N ILE A 196 -15.32 -7.24 4.51
CA ILE A 196 -14.34 -6.48 5.29
C ILE A 196 -13.15 -6.03 4.45
N ASP A 197 -12.80 -6.75 3.38
CA ASP A 197 -11.68 -6.53 2.46
C ASP A 197 -10.40 -7.29 2.80
N SER A 198 -9.60 -7.40 1.76
CA SER A 198 -8.35 -8.13 1.64
C SER A 198 -7.27 -7.62 2.61
N ARG A 199 -6.63 -8.55 3.36
CA ARG A 199 -5.47 -8.25 4.22
C ARG A 199 -4.14 -8.48 3.50
N PRO A 200 -3.15 -7.61 3.75
CA PRO A 200 -1.75 -7.87 3.50
C PRO A 200 -1.02 -8.89 4.40
N ASP A 201 -1.61 -9.99 4.86
CA ASP A 201 -0.91 -10.87 5.83
C ASP A 201 0.24 -11.64 5.14
N MET A 202 1.47 -11.49 5.64
CA MET A 202 2.65 -12.18 5.14
C MET A 202 2.53 -13.72 5.19
N LYS A 203 1.78 -14.29 6.13
CA LYS A 203 1.64 -15.76 6.26
C LYS A 203 0.69 -16.32 5.19
N LEU A 204 -0.51 -15.74 5.07
CA LEU A 204 -1.47 -16.01 3.99
C LEU A 204 -0.87 -15.80 2.58
N ARG A 205 0.00 -14.79 2.47
CA ARG A 205 0.72 -14.44 1.25
C ARG A 205 1.86 -15.40 0.90
N ALA A 206 2.60 -15.90 1.89
CA ALA A 206 3.76 -16.78 1.69
C ALA A 206 3.35 -18.20 1.27
N ASP A 207 2.23 -18.71 1.81
CA ASP A 207 1.76 -20.06 1.46
C ASP A 207 1.16 -20.12 0.05
N GLY A 208 0.81 -18.96 -0.51
CA GLY A 208 0.10 -18.84 -1.77
C GLY A 208 -1.27 -19.49 -1.66
N PHE A 209 -2.29 -18.89 -2.27
CA PHE A 209 -3.61 -19.53 -2.33
C PHE A 209 -3.62 -20.77 -3.27
N LYS A 210 -2.70 -21.74 -3.12
CA LYS A 210 -2.78 -23.15 -3.59
C LYS A 210 -4.01 -23.90 -3.03
N ILE A 211 -4.95 -23.13 -2.51
CA ILE A 211 -5.99 -23.42 -1.57
C ILE A 211 -7.34 -23.51 -2.32
N TYR A 212 -7.40 -22.97 -3.54
CA TYR A 212 -8.55 -23.08 -4.42
C TYR A 212 -8.18 -23.95 -5.61
N ASP A 213 -8.36 -25.26 -5.47
CA ASP A 213 -8.31 -26.28 -6.54
C ASP A 213 -9.42 -26.10 -7.60
N THR A 214 -10.05 -24.92 -7.65
CA THR A 214 -11.01 -24.57 -8.68
C THR A 214 -10.24 -24.44 -9.99
N SER A 215 -10.37 -25.42 -10.87
CA SER A 215 -9.86 -25.32 -12.23
C SER A 215 -10.38 -24.04 -12.87
N SER A 216 -9.59 -23.40 -13.73
CA SER A 216 -10.04 -22.22 -14.47
C SER A 216 -11.32 -22.44 -15.27
N SER A 217 -11.57 -23.68 -15.70
CA SER A 217 -12.82 -24.13 -16.32
C SER A 217 -14.07 -23.99 -15.44
N GLN A 218 -13.91 -23.84 -14.12
CA GLN A 218 -14.99 -23.84 -13.13
C GLN A 218 -15.30 -22.45 -12.56
N TYR A 219 -14.54 -21.39 -12.93
CA TYR A 219 -14.76 -20.05 -12.37
C TYR A 219 -16.16 -19.51 -12.63
N SER A 220 -16.70 -19.71 -13.83
CA SER A 220 -18.05 -19.27 -14.17
C SER A 220 -19.15 -19.97 -13.37
N ALA A 221 -18.87 -21.13 -12.76
CA ALA A 221 -19.82 -21.86 -11.93
C ALA A 221 -19.86 -21.34 -10.47
N LEU A 222 -18.87 -20.53 -10.07
CA LEU A 222 -18.87 -19.86 -8.76
C LEU A 222 -19.89 -18.72 -8.75
N SER A 223 -20.50 -18.46 -7.59
CA SER A 223 -21.29 -17.24 -7.41
C SER A 223 -20.42 -15.99 -7.54
N GLN A 224 -21.00 -14.85 -7.90
CA GLN A 224 -20.27 -13.59 -8.08
C GLN A 224 -19.44 -13.20 -6.83
N LYS A 225 -19.97 -13.42 -5.62
CA LYS A 225 -19.23 -13.21 -4.36
C LYS A 225 -18.03 -14.13 -4.21
N GLN A 226 -18.17 -15.40 -4.57
CA GLN A 226 -17.07 -16.37 -4.56
C GLN A 226 -16.02 -16.04 -5.63
N GLN A 227 -16.43 -15.58 -6.81
CA GLN A 227 -15.50 -15.15 -7.85
C GLN A 227 -14.70 -13.92 -7.40
N TYR A 228 -15.36 -12.90 -6.84
CA TYR A 228 -14.71 -11.73 -6.25
C TYR A 228 -13.68 -12.13 -5.19
N ALA A 229 -14.10 -12.92 -4.20
CA ALA A 229 -13.23 -13.32 -3.11
C ALA A 229 -12.04 -14.15 -3.60
N LEU A 230 -12.26 -15.05 -4.56
CA LEU A 230 -11.18 -15.80 -5.19
C LEU A 230 -10.21 -14.89 -5.95
N LEU A 231 -10.73 -13.90 -6.68
CA LEU A 231 -9.89 -12.95 -7.43
C LEU A 231 -9.06 -12.09 -6.47
N SER A 232 -9.67 -11.55 -5.42
CA SER A 232 -8.98 -10.79 -4.37
C SER A 232 -7.91 -11.63 -3.69
N ALA A 233 -8.17 -12.92 -3.43
CA ALA A 233 -7.17 -13.82 -2.87
C ALA A 233 -5.99 -14.04 -3.84
N LYS A 234 -6.27 -14.30 -5.11
CA LYS A 234 -5.22 -14.48 -6.14
C LYS A 234 -4.41 -13.20 -6.41
N GLU A 235 -5.06 -12.04 -6.38
CA GLU A 235 -4.42 -10.73 -6.43
C GLU A 235 -3.39 -10.59 -5.30
N GLN A 236 -3.73 -11.00 -4.06
CA GLN A 236 -2.80 -10.95 -2.93
C GLN A 236 -1.59 -11.87 -3.12
N VAL A 237 -1.77 -13.09 -3.65
CA VAL A 237 -0.64 -13.98 -3.96
C VAL A 237 0.28 -13.27 -4.92
N PHE A 238 -0.28 -12.79 -6.03
CA PHE A 238 0.50 -12.16 -7.09
C PHE A 238 1.27 -10.94 -6.55
N ALA A 239 0.60 -10.05 -5.79
CA ALA A 239 1.23 -8.87 -5.20
C ALA A 239 2.35 -9.20 -4.19
N HIS A 240 2.34 -10.39 -3.59
CA HIS A 240 3.39 -10.81 -2.66
C HIS A 240 4.54 -11.56 -3.32
N SER A 241 4.22 -12.55 -4.16
CA SER A 241 5.22 -13.38 -4.83
C SER A 241 5.99 -12.60 -5.89
N THR A 242 5.48 -11.43 -6.28
CA THR A 242 5.96 -10.68 -7.42
C THR A 242 6.45 -9.30 -7.00
N LYS A 243 7.73 -9.00 -7.30
CA LYS A 243 8.23 -7.63 -7.18
C LYS A 243 7.54 -6.73 -8.18
N THR A 244 6.87 -5.71 -7.68
CA THR A 244 6.23 -4.65 -8.48
C THR A 244 6.90 -3.31 -8.22
N ARG A 245 7.04 -2.49 -9.26
CA ARG A 245 7.50 -1.11 -9.13
C ARG A 245 6.76 -0.24 -10.11
N ALA A 246 6.08 0.80 -9.64
CA ALA A 246 5.48 1.80 -10.51
C ALA A 246 6.59 2.44 -11.38
N PRO A 247 6.40 2.56 -12.70
CA PRO A 247 7.39 3.20 -13.55
C PRO A 247 7.48 4.69 -13.24
N THR A 248 8.69 5.23 -13.27
CA THR A 248 8.94 6.67 -13.12
C THR A 248 9.19 7.28 -14.49
N PHE A 249 8.10 7.58 -15.20
CA PHE A 249 8.15 8.33 -16.44
C PHE A 249 7.78 9.79 -16.20
N SER A 250 8.61 10.70 -16.72
CA SER A 250 8.39 12.13 -16.58
C SER A 250 8.97 12.86 -17.78
N LEU A 251 8.28 13.91 -18.22
CA LEU A 251 8.86 14.88 -19.14
C LEU A 251 10.11 15.49 -18.50
N SER A 252 11.16 15.72 -19.31
CA SER A 252 12.36 16.35 -18.79
C SER A 252 12.12 17.84 -18.58
N VAL A 253 12.53 18.33 -17.41
CA VAL A 253 12.53 19.76 -17.06
C VAL A 253 13.94 20.35 -17.08
N LYS A 254 14.94 19.57 -17.51
CA LYS A 254 16.33 20.01 -17.56
C LYS A 254 16.56 20.91 -18.76
N LYS A 255 17.23 22.05 -18.55
CA LYS A 255 17.65 22.96 -19.63
C LYS A 255 18.50 22.19 -20.66
N GLY A 256 18.11 22.26 -21.94
CA GLY A 256 18.75 21.52 -23.03
C GLY A 256 18.13 20.15 -23.35
N GLU A 257 17.25 19.64 -22.47
CA GLU A 257 16.44 18.44 -22.70
C GLU A 257 14.94 18.77 -22.67
N LEU A 258 14.58 20.04 -22.80
CA LEU A 258 13.18 20.44 -22.87
C LEU A 258 12.57 19.93 -24.17
N GLU A 259 11.30 19.55 -24.08
CA GLU A 259 10.53 19.12 -25.23
C GLU A 259 10.13 20.33 -26.10
N GLU A 260 9.95 20.09 -27.39
CA GLU A 260 9.57 21.15 -28.34
C GLU A 260 8.17 21.71 -27.99
N PRO A 261 7.94 23.04 -28.07
CA PRO A 261 6.65 23.64 -27.71
C PRO A 261 5.45 23.03 -28.44
N GLU A 262 5.64 22.60 -29.69
CA GLU A 262 4.60 21.96 -30.49
C GLU A 262 4.18 20.61 -29.89
N ALA A 263 5.13 19.76 -29.47
CA ALA A 263 4.83 18.51 -28.77
C ALA A 263 4.08 18.77 -27.45
N ILE A 264 4.48 19.79 -26.70
CA ILE A 264 3.77 20.18 -25.47
C ILE A 264 2.33 20.62 -25.76
N ASN A 265 2.10 21.40 -26.81
CA ASN A 265 0.75 21.81 -27.22
C ASN A 265 -0.10 20.59 -27.59
N LYS A 266 0.46 19.63 -28.33
CA LYS A 266 -0.25 18.39 -28.68
C LYS A 266 -0.58 17.53 -27.47
N ILE A 267 0.31 17.45 -26.48
CA ILE A 267 0.01 16.81 -25.20
C ILE A 267 -1.15 17.53 -24.50
N ALA A 268 -1.14 18.87 -24.49
CA ALA A 268 -2.21 19.68 -23.89
C ALA A 268 -3.56 19.56 -24.63
N GLU A 269 -3.56 19.28 -25.94
CA GLU A 269 -4.76 18.96 -26.71
C GLU A 269 -5.26 17.53 -26.45
N LEU A 270 -4.33 16.58 -26.27
CA LEU A 270 -4.62 15.16 -26.06
C LEU A 270 -5.24 14.89 -24.67
N LEU A 271 -4.71 15.51 -23.61
CA LEU A 271 -5.14 15.20 -22.24
C LEU A 271 -6.62 15.48 -21.97
N PRO A 272 -7.22 16.63 -22.35
CA PRO A 272 -8.64 16.89 -22.14
C PRO A 272 -9.55 15.90 -22.86
N LEU A 273 -9.14 15.41 -24.04
CA LEU A 273 -9.89 14.39 -24.78
C LEU A 273 -9.88 13.05 -24.05
N ALA A 274 -8.70 12.66 -23.56
CA ALA A 274 -8.52 11.43 -22.80
C ALA A 274 -9.23 11.46 -21.46
N GLU A 275 -9.18 12.59 -20.74
CA GLU A 275 -9.88 12.80 -19.46
C GLU A 275 -11.40 12.74 -19.60
N LYS A 276 -11.95 13.31 -20.68
CA LYS A 276 -13.40 13.39 -20.88
C LYS A 276 -14.03 12.03 -21.15
N ASP A 277 -13.47 11.29 -22.10
CA ASP A 277 -13.94 9.95 -22.48
C ASP A 277 -12.90 9.29 -23.41
N LEU A 278 -12.07 8.41 -22.86
CA LEU A 278 -11.03 7.72 -23.62
C LEU A 278 -11.61 6.82 -24.71
N ALA A 279 -12.75 6.18 -24.45
CA ALA A 279 -13.36 5.24 -25.39
C ALA A 279 -13.89 5.98 -26.62
N LYS A 280 -14.64 7.05 -26.39
CA LYS A 280 -15.27 7.84 -27.47
C LYS A 280 -14.25 8.61 -28.30
N ASN A 281 -13.18 9.10 -27.67
CA ASN A 281 -12.16 9.91 -28.35
C ASN A 281 -10.92 9.12 -28.79
N TYR A 282 -10.95 7.77 -28.68
CA TYR A 282 -9.78 6.92 -28.89
C TYR A 282 -9.02 7.22 -30.19
N GLN A 283 -9.73 7.34 -31.32
CA GLN A 283 -9.10 7.63 -32.61
C GLN A 283 -8.40 8.99 -32.66
N GLN A 284 -9.01 10.02 -32.07
CA GLN A 284 -8.43 11.36 -32.03
C GLN A 284 -7.23 11.43 -31.10
N ILE A 285 -7.30 10.73 -29.96
CA ILE A 285 -6.20 10.60 -29.01
C ILE A 285 -5.01 9.89 -29.67
N GLU A 286 -5.26 8.82 -30.42
CA GLU A 286 -4.24 8.09 -31.16
C GLU A 286 -3.58 8.93 -32.25
N ALA A 287 -4.35 9.75 -32.96
CA ALA A 287 -3.80 10.68 -33.96
C ALA A 287 -2.84 11.68 -33.31
N LEU A 288 -3.26 12.34 -32.23
CA LEU A 288 -2.43 13.28 -31.48
C LEU A 288 -1.20 12.60 -30.87
N PHE A 289 -1.36 11.37 -30.35
CA PHE A 289 -0.26 10.59 -29.80
C PHE A 289 0.81 10.29 -30.87
N ASN A 290 0.39 9.89 -32.07
CA ASN A 290 1.31 9.63 -33.17
C ASN A 290 2.02 10.92 -33.64
N GLU A 291 1.31 12.06 -33.66
CA GLU A 291 1.93 13.36 -33.93
C GLU A 291 3.00 13.68 -32.88
N ILE A 292 2.68 13.57 -31.59
CA ILE A 292 3.64 13.76 -30.48
C ILE A 292 4.86 12.86 -30.69
N GLU A 293 4.66 11.59 -31.04
CA GLU A 293 5.75 10.64 -31.26
C GLU A 293 6.72 11.07 -32.36
N VAL A 294 6.23 11.72 -33.41
CA VAL A 294 7.02 12.19 -34.56
C VAL A 294 7.77 13.48 -34.23
N ILE A 295 7.10 14.44 -33.58
CA ILE A 295 7.65 15.78 -33.33
C ILE A 295 8.47 15.87 -32.04
N SER A 296 8.37 14.87 -31.15
CA SER A 296 9.11 14.85 -29.88
C SER A 296 10.62 14.73 -30.10
N LYS A 297 11.36 15.73 -29.62
CA LYS A 297 12.83 15.74 -29.61
C LYS A 297 13.41 14.84 -28.54
N GLN A 298 12.68 14.65 -27.43
CA GLN A 298 13.06 13.75 -26.34
C GLN A 298 12.17 12.50 -26.33
N LYS A 299 11.98 11.89 -27.50
CA LYS A 299 11.07 10.76 -27.74
C LYS A 299 11.18 9.66 -26.66
N SER A 300 12.40 9.29 -26.25
CA SER A 300 12.65 8.25 -25.24
C SER A 300 12.18 8.61 -23.82
N LYS A 301 11.84 9.87 -23.55
CA LYS A 301 11.25 10.34 -22.28
C LYS A 301 9.78 10.71 -22.45
N THR A 302 9.45 11.41 -23.53
CA THR A 302 8.12 11.97 -23.78
C THR A 302 7.10 10.88 -24.11
N VAL A 303 7.43 9.96 -25.01
CA VAL A 303 6.51 8.87 -25.40
C VAL A 303 6.11 8.00 -24.21
N PRO A 304 7.04 7.43 -23.40
CA PRO A 304 6.63 6.64 -22.26
C PRO A 304 5.90 7.45 -21.18
N ALA A 305 6.21 8.75 -21.02
CA ALA A 305 5.48 9.62 -20.10
C ALA A 305 4.01 9.81 -20.53
N VAL A 306 3.77 10.09 -21.82
CA VAL A 306 2.41 10.26 -22.36
C VAL A 306 1.63 8.94 -22.33
N LEU A 307 2.26 7.82 -22.71
CA LEU A 307 1.62 6.50 -22.59
C LEU A 307 1.22 6.19 -21.14
N ASN A 308 2.07 6.51 -20.16
CA ASN A 308 1.75 6.28 -18.75
C ASN A 308 0.61 7.16 -18.24
N LEU A 309 0.48 8.39 -18.74
CA LEU A 309 -0.69 9.24 -18.46
C LEU A 309 -1.96 8.63 -19.04
N LEU A 310 -1.93 8.18 -20.30
CA LEU A 310 -3.06 7.52 -20.95
C LEU A 310 -3.48 6.22 -20.25
N VAL A 311 -2.52 5.42 -19.78
CA VAL A 311 -2.80 4.23 -18.96
C VAL A 311 -3.46 4.61 -17.63
N SER A 312 -2.99 5.68 -16.98
CA SER A 312 -3.55 6.14 -15.71
C SER A 312 -5.00 6.60 -15.89
N LEU A 313 -5.30 7.34 -16.96
CA LEU A 313 -6.65 7.76 -17.30
C LEU A 313 -7.55 6.57 -17.67
N ALA A 314 -7.02 5.58 -18.40
CA ALA A 314 -7.76 4.36 -18.73
C ALA A 314 -8.11 3.56 -17.46
N LEU A 315 -7.20 3.49 -16.49
CA LEU A 315 -7.42 2.88 -15.19
C LEU A 315 -8.53 3.61 -14.40
N GLU A 316 -8.49 4.94 -14.35
CA GLU A 316 -9.52 5.75 -13.66
C GLU A 316 -10.91 5.54 -14.26
N GLN A 317 -10.99 5.43 -15.59
CA GLN A 317 -12.23 5.18 -16.32
C GLN A 317 -12.61 3.69 -16.38
N SER A 318 -11.84 2.80 -15.76
CA SER A 318 -12.01 1.33 -15.82
C SER A 318 -12.12 0.80 -17.27
N ASN A 319 -11.44 1.45 -18.22
CA ASN A 319 -11.45 1.10 -19.64
C ASN A 319 -10.31 0.10 -19.93
N LEU A 320 -10.62 -1.18 -19.80
CA LEU A 320 -9.66 -2.27 -19.95
C LEU A 320 -9.04 -2.33 -21.36
N ILE A 321 -9.81 -2.04 -22.41
CA ILE A 321 -9.32 -2.09 -23.79
C ILE A 321 -8.24 -1.04 -24.02
N ALA A 322 -8.50 0.21 -23.61
CA ALA A 322 -7.52 1.29 -23.72
C ALA A 322 -6.30 1.02 -22.84
N PHE A 323 -6.52 0.55 -21.61
CA PHE A 323 -5.45 0.18 -20.68
C PHE A 323 -4.51 -0.86 -21.29
N ASP A 324 -5.06 -1.98 -21.77
CA ASP A 324 -4.29 -3.07 -22.37
C ASP A 324 -3.55 -2.61 -23.64
N SER A 325 -4.18 -1.77 -24.46
CA SER A 325 -3.57 -1.19 -25.66
C SER A 325 -2.32 -0.37 -25.35
N TYR A 326 -2.41 0.57 -24.41
CA TYR A 326 -1.28 1.45 -24.08
C TYR A 326 -0.18 0.71 -23.30
N VAL A 327 -0.52 -0.22 -22.41
CA VAL A 327 0.48 -1.10 -21.76
C VAL A 327 1.21 -1.96 -22.78
N LYS A 328 0.50 -2.50 -23.78
CA LYS A 328 1.12 -3.26 -24.89
C LYS A 328 2.08 -2.39 -25.71
N LYS A 329 1.74 -1.13 -26.00
CA LYS A 329 2.65 -0.19 -26.67
C LYS A 329 3.92 0.04 -25.85
N MET A 330 3.80 0.27 -24.54
CA MET A 330 4.97 0.44 -23.66
C MET A 330 5.86 -0.81 -23.62
N ASN A 331 5.25 -2.00 -23.59
CA ASN A 331 5.96 -3.28 -23.64
C ASN A 331 6.69 -3.52 -24.96
N SER A 332 6.00 -3.30 -26.08
CA SER A 332 6.54 -3.51 -27.43
C SER A 332 7.73 -2.59 -27.70
N ALA A 333 7.69 -1.37 -27.15
CA ALA A 333 8.78 -0.40 -27.21
C ALA A 333 9.85 -0.58 -26.12
N GLN A 334 9.76 -1.64 -25.31
CA GLN A 334 10.72 -1.99 -24.25
C GLN A 334 10.95 -0.89 -23.19
N TYR A 335 9.93 -0.08 -22.92
CA TYR A 335 10.02 0.95 -21.87
C TYR A 335 9.88 0.39 -20.44
N LEU A 336 9.41 -0.84 -20.31
CA LEU A 336 9.05 -1.45 -19.03
C LEU A 336 10.08 -2.49 -18.61
N THR A 337 10.55 -2.37 -17.37
CA THR A 337 11.24 -3.48 -16.70
C THR A 337 10.25 -4.57 -16.29
N LYS A 338 10.74 -5.75 -15.90
CA LYS A 338 9.91 -6.82 -15.34
C LYS A 338 9.06 -6.33 -14.16
N GLU A 339 9.64 -5.54 -13.25
CA GLU A 339 8.92 -5.00 -12.09
C GLU A 339 7.83 -4.00 -12.49
N ASN A 340 8.04 -3.22 -13.57
CA ASN A 340 7.01 -2.31 -14.09
C ASN A 340 5.86 -3.07 -14.76
N ASN A 341 6.17 -4.15 -15.49
CA ASN A 341 5.14 -5.01 -16.05
C ASN A 341 4.26 -5.65 -14.98
N ASN A 342 4.87 -6.16 -13.92
CA ASN A 342 4.13 -6.72 -12.80
C ASN A 342 3.24 -5.68 -12.12
N TYR A 343 3.70 -4.41 -12.05
CA TYR A 343 2.87 -3.32 -11.55
C TYR A 343 1.62 -3.08 -12.42
N PHE A 344 1.75 -3.06 -13.75
CA PHE A 344 0.58 -2.94 -14.64
C PHE A 344 -0.32 -4.17 -14.62
N ASN A 345 0.23 -5.37 -14.42
CA ASN A 345 -0.56 -6.57 -14.23
C ASN A 345 -1.44 -6.45 -12.98
N LEU A 346 -0.90 -5.91 -11.88
CA LEU A 346 -1.67 -5.63 -10.67
C LEU A 346 -2.79 -4.61 -10.93
N LEU A 347 -2.49 -3.51 -11.64
CA LEU A 347 -3.50 -2.52 -12.02
C LEU A 347 -4.61 -3.10 -12.90
N ARG A 348 -4.26 -4.02 -13.82
CA ARG A 348 -5.23 -4.72 -14.67
C ARG A 348 -6.19 -5.58 -13.84
N ILE A 349 -5.67 -6.29 -12.83
CA ILE A 349 -6.49 -7.07 -11.89
C ILE A 349 -7.45 -6.14 -11.15
N ILE A 350 -6.98 -4.97 -10.70
CA ILE A 350 -7.83 -3.96 -10.04
C ILE A 350 -8.97 -3.48 -10.96
N ILE A 351 -8.71 -3.24 -12.25
CA ILE A 351 -9.76 -2.89 -13.23
C ILE A 351 -10.79 -4.01 -13.31
N LEU A 352 -10.36 -5.26 -13.49
CA LEU A 352 -11.25 -6.42 -13.59
C LEU A 352 -12.10 -6.61 -12.32
N THR A 353 -11.52 -6.35 -11.14
CA THR A 353 -12.26 -6.35 -9.87
C THR A 353 -13.29 -5.22 -9.80
N LYS A 354 -12.93 -4.00 -10.22
CA LYS A 354 -13.84 -2.83 -10.20
C LYS A 354 -14.99 -2.93 -11.20
N SER A 355 -14.72 -3.52 -12.37
CA SER A 355 -15.71 -3.74 -13.43
C SER A 355 -16.55 -5.00 -13.21
N GLU A 356 -16.38 -5.68 -12.07
CA GLU A 356 -17.07 -6.94 -11.72
C GLU A 356 -16.82 -8.09 -12.72
N GLU A 357 -15.75 -8.01 -13.52
CA GLU A 357 -15.35 -9.02 -14.50
C GLU A 357 -14.53 -10.15 -13.84
N TYR A 358 -15.05 -10.72 -12.76
CA TYR A 358 -14.27 -11.58 -11.87
C TYR A 358 -13.76 -12.86 -12.53
N ALA A 359 -14.56 -13.54 -13.35
CA ALA A 359 -14.12 -14.74 -14.07
C ALA A 359 -12.96 -14.47 -15.04
N ASN A 360 -12.98 -13.31 -15.72
CA ASN A 360 -11.90 -12.87 -16.59
C ASN A 360 -10.66 -12.51 -15.76
N GLY A 361 -10.84 -11.83 -14.63
CA GLY A 361 -9.78 -11.57 -13.65
C GLY A 361 -9.11 -12.83 -13.16
N LEU A 362 -9.89 -13.84 -12.77
CA LEU A 362 -9.39 -15.12 -12.28
C LEU A 362 -8.56 -15.84 -13.33
N SER A 363 -9.09 -15.94 -14.55
CA SER A 363 -8.39 -16.55 -15.67
C SER A 363 -7.10 -15.81 -15.99
N TYR A 364 -7.10 -14.48 -15.88
CA TYR A 364 -5.91 -13.68 -16.10
C TYR A 364 -4.84 -13.91 -15.05
N VAL A 365 -5.16 -13.90 -13.76
CA VAL A 365 -4.17 -14.08 -12.69
C VAL A 365 -3.49 -15.45 -12.78
N ASP A 366 -4.21 -16.49 -13.21
CA ASP A 366 -3.63 -17.82 -13.46
C ASP A 366 -2.59 -17.85 -14.57
N THR A 367 -2.64 -16.91 -15.52
CA THR A 367 -1.58 -16.80 -16.53
C THR A 367 -0.30 -16.16 -15.98
N LEU A 368 -0.37 -15.54 -14.78
CA LEU A 368 0.72 -14.80 -14.16
C LEU A 368 1.45 -15.58 -13.07
N ILE A 369 0.74 -16.47 -12.37
CA ILE A 369 1.23 -17.32 -11.26
C ILE A 369 1.54 -18.70 -11.81
#